data_AF-A0A920TWZ2-F1
#
_entry.id   AF-A0A920TWZ2-F1
#
_cell.length_a   1.000
_cell.length_b   1.000
_cell.length_c   1.000
_cell.angle_alpha   90.00
_cell.angle_beta   90.00
_cell.angle_gamma   90.00
#
_symmetry.space_group_name_H-M   'P 1'
#
loop_
_entity.id
_entity.type
_entity.pdbx_description
1 polymer ?
#
loop_
_entity_poly.entity_id
_entity_poly.type
_entity_poly.pdbx_seq_one_letter_code
_entity_poly.pdbx_strand_id
1 'polypeptide(L)'
;MHRLLVVQKYGGTSVGSLDRIRHVAKKSNRFEKLEPKLLLFFSAMAGETDKLVKMASKICDNPERREMDLLFLLEKEFQVHC
;
A
#
# COMPACT_ATOMS: atom_id res chain seq x y z
N MET A 1 8.02 -2.63 30.12
CA MET A 1 7.70 -3.76 29.23
C MET A 1 7.66 -3.26 27.79
N HIS A 2 8.43 -3.84 26.88
CA HIS A 2 8.40 -3.46 25.48
C HIS A 2 7.45 -4.42 24.75
N ARG A 3 6.39 -3.90 24.12
CA ARG A 3 5.53 -4.71 23.24
C ARG A 3 6.27 -5.00 21.95
N LEU A 4 6.10 -6.21 21.41
CA LEU A 4 6.63 -6.59 20.11
C LEU A 4 6.05 -5.68 19.01
N LEU A 5 6.91 -4.99 18.26
CA LEU A 5 6.50 -4.23 17.07
C LEU A 5 6.71 -5.10 15.83
N VAL A 6 5.62 -5.35 15.11
CA VAL A 6 5.66 -6.11 13.85
C VAL A 6 5.35 -5.17 12.71
N VAL A 7 6.27 -5.06 11.76
CA VAL A 7 6.08 -4.26 10.54
C VAL A 7 5.93 -5.20 9.35
N GLN A 8 4.85 -5.08 8.59
CA GLN A 8 4.59 -5.91 7.41
C GLN A 8 4.39 -5.02 6.20
N LYS A 9 5.17 -5.26 5.14
CA LYS A 9 5.05 -4.57 3.86
C LYS A 9 4.51 -5.50 2.79
N TYR A 10 3.49 -5.06 2.07
CA TYR A 10 2.88 -5.77 0.95
C TYR A 10 3.06 -4.98 -0.35
N GLY A 11 3.57 -5.64 -1.38
CA GLY A 11 3.70 -5.04 -2.72
C GLY A 11 2.38 -5.05 -3.49
N GLY A 12 2.34 -4.34 -4.63
CA GLY A 12 1.10 -4.18 -5.40
C GLY A 12 0.49 -5.48 -5.90
N THR A 13 1.31 -6.49 -6.19
CA THR A 13 0.80 -7.84 -6.51
C THR A 13 0.04 -8.41 -5.32
N SER A 14 0.60 -8.36 -4.11
CA SER A 14 -0.03 -8.86 -2.87
C SER A 14 -1.37 -8.21 -2.52
N VAL A 15 -1.69 -7.04 -3.10
CA VAL A 15 -2.96 -6.33 -2.89
C VAL A 15 -3.74 -6.07 -4.18
N GLY A 16 -3.38 -6.72 -5.29
CA GLY A 16 -3.97 -6.44 -6.61
C GLY A 16 -5.45 -6.84 -6.79
N SER A 17 -6.06 -7.50 -5.80
CA SER A 17 -7.49 -7.79 -5.79
C SER A 17 -8.04 -7.84 -4.37
N LEU A 18 -9.36 -7.70 -4.23
CA LEU A 18 -10.04 -7.79 -2.93
C LEU A 18 -9.76 -9.12 -2.21
N ASP A 19 -9.68 -10.23 -2.94
CA ASP A 19 -9.37 -11.54 -2.33
C ASP A 19 -7.94 -11.60 -1.80
N ARG A 20 -6.98 -10.97 -2.48
CA ARG A 20 -5.60 -10.88 -1.99
C ARG A 20 -5.51 -9.97 -0.77
N ILE A 21 -6.25 -8.87 -0.74
CA ILE A 21 -6.36 -7.99 0.44
C ILE A 21 -6.96 -8.76 1.63
N ARG A 22 -8.04 -9.50 1.43
CA ARG A 22 -8.64 -10.37 2.48
C ARG A 22 -7.64 -11.43 2.97
N HIS A 23 -6.85 -12.01 2.06
CA HIS A 23 -5.81 -12.97 2.42
C HIS A 23 -4.71 -12.32 3.28
N VAL A 24 -4.28 -11.11 2.94
CA VAL A 24 -3.32 -10.33 3.73
C VAL A 24 -3.88 -10.06 5.13
N ALA A 25 -5.11 -9.57 5.25
CA ALA A 25 -5.75 -9.33 6.55
C ALA A 25 -5.80 -10.59 7.42
N LYS A 26 -6.23 -11.73 6.85
CA LYS A 26 -6.22 -13.03 7.55
C LYS A 26 -4.82 -13.46 7.99
N LYS A 27 -3.80 -13.20 7.17
CA LYS A 27 -2.40 -13.52 7.49
C LYS A 27 -1.88 -12.65 8.63
N SER A 28 -2.22 -11.36 8.63
CA SER A 28 -1.81 -10.40 9.66
C SER A 28 -2.49 -10.66 11.00
N ASN A 29 -3.75 -11.10 11.02
CA ASN A 29 -4.45 -11.48 12.25
C ASN A 29 -3.87 -12.71 12.97
N ARG A 30 -3.01 -13.52 12.32
CA ARG A 30 -2.37 -14.66 12.99
C ARG A 30 -1.52 -14.26 14.20
N PHE A 31 -1.10 -13.00 14.27
CA PHE A 31 -0.30 -12.47 15.36
C PHE A 31 -1.12 -11.95 16.54
N GLU A 32 -2.46 -12.00 16.50
CA GLU A 32 -3.36 -11.47 17.53
C GLU A 32 -3.06 -12.02 18.94
N LYS A 33 -2.74 -13.32 19.05
CA LYS A 33 -2.41 -13.97 20.34
C LYS A 33 -1.16 -13.42 21.04
N LEU A 34 -0.27 -12.75 20.29
CA LEU A 34 0.96 -12.16 20.82
C LEU A 34 0.76 -10.68 21.21
N GLU A 35 -0.42 -10.12 20.98
CA GLU A 35 -0.76 -8.69 21.13
C GLU A 35 0.35 -7.73 20.68
N PRO A 36 0.94 -7.93 19.47
CA PRO A 36 1.98 -7.02 19.00
C PRO A 36 1.37 -5.69 18.58
N LYS A 37 2.18 -4.63 18.62
CA LYS A 37 1.88 -3.43 17.86
C LYS A 37 2.12 -3.75 16.39
N LEU A 38 1.06 -3.81 15.59
CA LEU A 38 1.16 -4.15 14.17
C LEU A 38 1.11 -2.89 13.31
N LEU A 39 2.06 -2.77 12.38
CA LEU A 39 2.12 -1.69 11.40
C LEU A 39 2.14 -2.29 9.99
N LEU A 40 1.07 -2.02 9.23
CA LEU A 40 0.90 -2.52 7.87
C LEU A 40 1.19 -1.41 6.87
N PHE A 41 2.02 -1.72 5.86
CA PHE A 41 2.31 -0.87 4.72
C PHE A 41 1.89 -1.56 3.42
N PHE A 42 1.22 -0.80 2.56
CA PHE A 42 0.77 -1.27 1.26
C PHE A 42 1.35 -0.39 0.15
N SER A 43 1.69 -1.00 -0.99
CA SER A 43 1.88 -0.26 -2.25
C SER A 43 0.56 -0.15 -3.00
N ALA A 44 0.50 0.69 -4.04
CA ALA A 44 -0.61 0.73 -4.98
C ALA A 44 -0.98 -0.68 -5.47
N MET A 45 -2.26 -0.93 -5.74
CA MET A 45 -2.69 -2.18 -6.36
C MET A 45 -1.95 -2.38 -7.69
N ALA A 46 -1.65 -3.64 -8.04
CA ALA A 46 -0.88 -3.96 -9.24
C ALA A 46 -1.43 -3.26 -10.49
N GLY A 47 -0.57 -2.48 -11.15
CA GLY A 47 -0.90 -1.76 -12.38
C GLY A 47 -1.60 -0.41 -12.19
N GLU A 48 -1.97 -0.01 -10.98
CA GLU A 48 -2.58 1.32 -10.74
C GLU A 48 -1.58 2.45 -10.97
N THR A 49 -0.35 2.33 -10.47
CA THR A 49 0.70 3.33 -10.71
C THR A 49 0.95 3.52 -12.20
N ASP A 50 1.03 2.42 -12.96
CA ASP A 50 1.22 2.47 -14.42
C ASP A 50 0.03 3.10 -15.14
N LYS A 51 -1.21 2.88 -14.66
CA LYS A 51 -2.40 3.53 -15.21
C LYS A 51 -2.35 5.03 -14.98
N LEU A 52 -2.02 5.49 -13.78
CA LEU A 52 -1.93 6.91 -13.45
C LEU A 52 -0.85 7.61 -14.28
N VAL A 53 0.33 7.01 -14.39
CA VAL A 53 1.41 7.54 -15.26
C VAL A 53 0.95 7.66 -16.71
N LYS A 54 0.29 6.63 -17.25
CA LYS A 54 -0.26 6.68 -18.62
C LYS A 54 -1.33 7.77 -18.79
N MET A 55 -2.14 8.04 -17.78
CA MET A 55 -3.13 9.13 -17.82
C MET A 55 -2.45 10.50 -17.80
N ALA A 56 -1.46 10.69 -16.92
CA ALA A 56 -0.68 11.92 -16.85
C ALA A 56 0.02 12.22 -18.18
N SER A 57 0.66 11.22 -18.79
CA SER A 57 1.33 11.35 -20.10
C SER A 57 0.38 11.65 -21.27
N LYS A 58 -0.93 11.40 -21.13
CA LYS A 58 -1.92 11.81 -22.15
C LYS A 58 -2.31 13.28 -22.06
N ILE A 59 -2.08 13.91 -20.91
CA ILE A 59 -2.42 15.31 -20.66
C ILE A 59 -1.18 16.20 -20.85
N CYS A 60 -0.01 15.71 -20.44
CA CYS A 60 1.25 16.45 -20.51
C CYS A 60 2.40 15.50 -20.89
N ASP A 61 3.13 15.83 -21.96
CA ASP A 61 4.28 15.03 -22.41
C ASP A 61 5.47 15.08 -21.45
N ASN A 62 5.59 16.16 -20.66
CA ASN A 62 6.65 16.34 -19.68
C ASN A 62 6.09 16.86 -18.35
N PRO A 63 5.39 16.01 -17.58
CA PRO A 63 4.78 16.44 -16.33
C PRO A 63 5.84 16.86 -15.32
N GLU A 64 5.58 17.94 -14.60
CA GLU A 64 6.50 18.38 -13.54
C GLU A 64 6.64 17.30 -12.47
N ARG A 65 7.87 17.10 -11.99
CA ARG A 65 8.18 16.09 -10.98
C ARG A 65 7.31 16.21 -9.73
N ARG A 66 7.05 17.45 -9.30
CA ARG A 66 6.21 17.73 -8.12
C ARG A 66 4.78 17.23 -8.31
N GLU A 67 4.19 17.44 -9.48
CA GLU A 67 2.83 16.98 -9.78
C GLU A 67 2.77 15.45 -9.89
N MET A 68 3.82 14.83 -10.42
CA MET A 68 3.96 13.36 -10.42
C MET A 68 4.08 12.79 -8.99
N ASP A 69 4.82 13.45 -8.10
CA ASP A 69 4.93 13.04 -6.70
C ASP A 69 3.57 13.14 -5.97
N LEU A 70 2.78 14.19 -6.27
CA LEU A 70 1.40 14.31 -5.76
C LEU A 70 0.50 13.19 -6.28
N LEU A 71 0.62 12.82 -7.55
CA LEU A 71 -0.12 11.71 -8.14
C LEU A 71 0.17 10.37 -7.44
N PHE A 72 1.43 10.12 -7.07
CA PHE A 72 1.81 8.90 -6.34
C PHE A 72 1.46 8.91 -4.85
N LEU A 73 1.36 10.08 -4.22
CA LEU A 73 0.93 10.22 -2.83
C LEU A 73 -0.49 9.68 -2.61
N LEU A 74 -1.39 9.89 -3.58
CA LEU A 74 -2.75 9.34 -3.56
C LEU A 74 -2.78 7.80 -3.45
N GLU A 75 -1.71 7.11 -3.83
CA GLU A 75 -1.64 5.65 -3.79
C GLU A 75 -1.08 5.07 -2.48
N LYS A 76 -0.46 5.89 -1.61
CA LYS A 76 0.56 5.37 -0.67
C LYS A 76 0.22 5.34 0.82
N GLU A 77 -0.92 5.83 1.28
CA GLU A 77 -1.18 5.84 2.74
C GLU A 77 -2.50 5.19 3.14
N PHE A 78 -2.42 3.88 3.41
CA PHE A 78 -3.31 3.23 4.36
C PHE A 78 -2.46 2.70 5.52
N GLN A 79 -2.29 3.52 6.56
CA GLN A 79 -1.77 3.06 7.83
C GLN A 79 -2.94 2.52 8.65
N VAL A 80 -3.16 1.21 8.58
CA VAL A 80 -4.15 0.56 9.44
C VAL A 80 -3.46 0.23 10.76
N HIS A 81 -3.78 0.99 11.82
CA HIS A 81 -3.52 0.56 13.19
C HIS A 81 -4.68 -0.36 13.60
N CYS A 82 -4.39 -1.64 13.78
CA CYS A 82 -5.27 -2.58 14.47
C CYS A 82 -4.68 -2.88 15.85
#